data_AF-A0A374E6U0-F1
#
_entry.id   AF-A0A374E6U0-F1
#
_cell.length_a   1.000
_cell.length_b   1.000
_cell.length_c   1.000
_cell.angle_alpha   90.00
_cell.angle_beta   90.00
_cell.angle_gamma   90.00
#
_symmetry.space_group_name_H-M   'P 1'
#
loop_
_entity.id
_entity.type
_entity.pdbx_description
1 polymer ?
#
loop_
_entity_poly.entity_id
_entity_poly.type
_entity_poly.pdbx_seq_one_letter_code
_entity_poly.pdbx_strand_id
1 'polypeptide(L)'
;MGENGIFVHNGCGDEIPWSSKEVKSGAEDLEKGALSVTVTNRSQAEELFLGMYQGDGYVNTSGWSSKEVSNFYGSRGGTYHWDDTFDSNGVLQFHSDKNPDSKTPHLQIHPERGKVIRIFFGA
;
A
#
# COMPACT_ATOMS: atom_id res chain seq x y z
N MET A 1 -27.93 -6.81 16.98
CA MET A 1 -27.39 -5.47 17.28
C MET A 1 -25.93 -5.66 17.62
N GLY A 2 -25.04 -4.91 16.96
CA GLY A 2 -23.62 -5.19 16.86
C GLY A 2 -22.86 -5.18 18.17
N GLU A 3 -21.96 -6.15 18.29
CA GLU A 3 -20.96 -6.22 19.34
C GLU A 3 -19.69 -5.50 18.85
N ASN A 4 -19.44 -4.36 19.49
CA ASN A 4 -18.30 -3.49 19.27
C ASN A 4 -17.02 -4.23 19.70
N GLY A 5 -16.25 -4.73 18.73
CA GLY A 5 -14.91 -5.23 18.96
C GLY A 5 -13.95 -4.09 19.29
N ILE A 6 -13.72 -3.84 20.58
CA ILE A 6 -12.63 -3.00 21.06
C ILE A 6 -11.34 -3.83 20.94
N PHE A 7 -10.49 -3.50 19.97
CA PHE A 7 -9.14 -4.06 19.90
C PHE A 7 -8.24 -3.29 20.89
N VAL A 8 -8.08 -3.86 22.08
CA VAL A 8 -7.04 -3.47 23.04
C VAL A 8 -5.85 -4.40 22.85
N HIS A 9 -4.80 -3.93 22.18
CA HIS A 9 -3.50 -4.62 22.16
C HIS A 9 -2.66 -4.08 23.32
N ASN A 10 -2.66 -4.82 24.42
CA ASN A 10 -1.73 -4.62 25.53
C ASN A 10 -0.94 -5.92 25.70
N GLY A 11 0.20 -6.03 25.02
CA GLY A 11 1.04 -7.22 25.00
C GLY A 11 2.49 -6.88 24.67
N CYS A 12 3.37 -7.11 25.63
CA CYS A 12 4.81 -6.99 25.53
C CYS A 12 5.34 -8.02 24.52
N GLY A 13 5.79 -7.59 23.34
CA GLY A 13 6.55 -8.43 22.40
C GLY A 13 5.76 -9.40 21.52
N ASP A 14 4.44 -9.23 21.37
CA ASP A 14 3.61 -10.05 20.48
C ASP A 14 3.63 -9.50 19.04
N GLU A 15 4.01 -10.35 18.08
CA GLU A 15 3.94 -10.07 16.64
C GLU A 15 2.53 -9.56 16.26
N ILE A 16 2.42 -8.57 15.37
CA ILE A 16 1.12 -8.19 14.79
C ILE A 16 0.46 -9.48 14.27
N PRO A 17 -0.76 -9.85 14.73
CA PRO A 17 -1.41 -11.06 14.29
C PRO A 17 -1.94 -10.87 12.86
N TRP A 18 -1.07 -11.09 11.88
CA TRP A 18 -1.40 -11.02 10.47
C TRP A 18 -2.45 -12.08 10.09
N SER A 19 -3.41 -11.69 9.25
CA SER A 19 -4.56 -12.52 8.89
C SER A 19 -4.20 -13.77 8.08
N SER A 20 -3.06 -13.76 7.40
CA SER A 20 -2.59 -14.87 6.58
C SER A 20 -1.06 -15.00 6.56
N LYS A 21 -0.57 -16.14 6.07
CA LYS A 21 0.87 -16.39 5.91
C LYS A 21 1.49 -15.47 4.87
N GLU A 22 0.74 -15.15 3.81
CA GLU A 22 1.15 -14.24 2.75
C GLU A 22 1.32 -12.82 3.28
N VAL A 23 0.38 -12.36 4.12
CA VAL A 23 0.49 -11.07 4.81
C VAL A 23 1.69 -11.08 5.76
N LYS A 24 1.83 -12.12 6.60
CA LYS A 24 2.99 -12.24 7.51
C LYS A 24 4.32 -12.19 6.74
N SER A 25 4.47 -13.00 5.68
CA SER A 25 5.68 -13.03 4.87
C SER A 25 5.95 -11.70 4.18
N GLY A 26 4.91 -11.05 3.64
CA GLY A 26 5.02 -9.72 3.03
C GLY A 26 5.50 -8.67 4.02
N ALA A 27 4.98 -8.69 5.25
CA ALA A 27 5.44 -7.80 6.32
C ALA A 27 6.91 -8.03 6.66
N GLU A 28 7.32 -9.29 6.86
CA GLU A 28 8.71 -9.64 7.16
C GLU A 28 9.68 -9.20 6.04
N ASP A 29 9.28 -9.33 4.77
CA ASP A 29 10.10 -8.89 3.63
C ASP A 29 10.24 -7.37 3.59
N LEU A 30 9.15 -6.64 3.84
CA LEU A 30 9.15 -5.18 3.93
C LEU A 30 10.02 -4.69 5.10
N GLU A 31 9.95 -5.34 6.27
CA GLU A 31 10.82 -5.05 7.43
C GLU A 31 12.31 -5.26 7.11
N LYS A 32 12.63 -6.25 6.28
CA LYS A 32 14.00 -6.51 5.78
C LYS A 32 14.43 -5.53 4.68
N GLY A 33 13.57 -4.60 4.28
CA GLY A 33 13.85 -3.55 3.30
C GLY A 33 13.49 -3.90 1.87
N ALA A 34 12.65 -4.92 1.63
CA ALA A 34 12.06 -5.13 0.32
C ALA A 34 11.26 -3.88 -0.10
N LEU A 35 11.35 -3.52 -1.37
CA LEU A 35 10.62 -2.38 -1.94
C LEU A 35 9.34 -2.83 -2.65
N SER A 36 9.14 -4.13 -2.77
CA SER A 36 7.98 -4.72 -3.43
C SER A 36 7.67 -6.07 -2.82
N VAL A 37 6.39 -6.30 -2.51
CA VAL A 37 5.85 -7.60 -2.13
C VAL A 37 4.55 -7.85 -2.89
N THR A 38 4.13 -9.11 -2.94
CA THR A 38 2.88 -9.51 -3.60
C THR A 38 2.01 -10.28 -2.62
N VAL A 39 0.74 -9.91 -2.55
CA VAL A 39 -0.29 -10.58 -1.73
C VAL A 39 -1.46 -11.00 -2.62
N THR A 40 -2.41 -11.77 -2.07
CA THR A 40 -3.49 -12.35 -2.88
C THR A 40 -4.49 -11.29 -3.37
N ASN A 41 -4.85 -10.34 -2.51
CA ASN A 41 -5.95 -9.42 -2.80
C ASN A 41 -5.75 -8.03 -2.17
N ARG A 42 -6.60 -7.08 -2.58
CA ARG A 42 -6.55 -5.68 -2.12
C ARG A 42 -6.65 -5.56 -0.60
N SER A 43 -7.50 -6.38 0.05
CA SER A 43 -7.68 -6.33 1.51
C SER A 43 -6.41 -6.72 2.26
N GLN A 44 -5.66 -7.70 1.76
CA GLN A 44 -4.35 -8.06 2.32
C GLN A 44 -3.31 -6.94 2.12
N ALA A 45 -3.35 -6.26 0.98
CA ALA A 45 -2.47 -5.11 0.75
C ALA A 45 -2.80 -3.95 1.70
N GLU A 46 -4.10 -3.74 1.97
CA GLU A 46 -4.58 -2.75 2.93
C GLU A 46 -4.19 -3.12 4.36
N GLU A 47 -4.26 -4.39 4.73
CA GLU A 47 -3.80 -4.88 6.04
C GLU A 47 -2.32 -4.61 6.26
N LEU A 48 -1.46 -4.94 5.28
CA LEU A 48 -0.03 -4.60 5.35
C LEU A 48 0.17 -3.09 5.53
N PHE A 49 -0.57 -2.28 4.79
CA PHE A 49 -0.47 -0.83 4.92
C PHE A 49 -0.86 -0.31 6.30
N LEU A 50 -2.00 -0.77 6.82
CA LEU A 50 -2.52 -0.37 8.11
C LEU A 50 -1.61 -0.82 9.26
N GLY A 51 -1.08 -2.05 9.18
CA GLY A 51 -0.21 -2.61 10.21
C GLY A 51 1.19 -2.00 10.22
N MET A 52 1.72 -1.58 9.05
CA MET A 52 3.11 -1.15 8.94
C MET A 52 3.32 0.36 8.79
N TYR A 53 2.40 1.08 8.13
CA TYR A 53 2.68 2.45 7.66
C TYR A 53 1.65 3.50 8.08
N GLN A 54 0.38 3.13 8.29
CA GLN A 54 -0.69 4.11 8.59
C GLN A 54 -0.37 5.02 9.80
N GLY A 55 0.39 4.51 10.78
CA GLY A 55 0.83 5.28 11.96
C GLY A 55 1.74 6.48 11.65
N ASP A 56 2.33 6.54 10.46
CA ASP A 56 3.27 7.60 10.06
C ASP A 56 2.57 8.82 9.43
N GLY A 57 1.23 8.82 9.34
CA GLY A 57 0.46 9.97 8.87
C GLY A 57 0.41 10.13 7.36
N TYR A 58 0.54 9.04 6.60
CA TYR A 58 0.45 9.08 5.14
C TYR A 58 -0.91 9.59 4.64
N VAL A 59 -0.88 10.40 3.58
CA VAL A 59 -2.08 10.98 2.95
C VAL A 59 -2.50 10.17 1.72
N ASN A 60 -3.78 9.81 1.66
CA ASN A 60 -4.34 9.13 0.50
C ASN A 60 -4.50 10.10 -0.69
N THR A 61 -3.84 9.81 -1.80
CA THR A 61 -3.93 10.57 -3.05
C THR A 61 -4.44 9.71 -4.21
N SER A 62 -5.22 8.66 -3.91
CA SER A 62 -5.81 7.80 -4.94
C SER A 62 -6.68 8.59 -5.91
N GLY A 63 -6.53 8.32 -7.20
CA GLY A 63 -7.23 9.04 -8.27
C GLY A 63 -6.62 10.39 -8.66
N TRP A 64 -5.51 10.80 -8.04
CA TRP A 64 -4.79 12.02 -8.42
C TRP A 64 -3.61 11.66 -9.32
N SER A 65 -3.38 12.47 -10.34
CA SER A 65 -2.14 12.38 -11.13
C SER A 65 -0.93 12.83 -10.30
N SER A 66 0.26 12.35 -10.68
CA SER A 66 1.51 12.76 -10.03
C SER A 66 1.72 14.29 -10.02
N LYS A 67 1.19 15.00 -11.03
CA LYS A 67 1.28 16.46 -11.13
C LYS A 67 0.34 17.16 -10.16
N GLU A 68 -0.88 16.67 -9.96
CA GLU A 68 -1.83 17.23 -8.99
C GLU A 68 -1.31 17.11 -7.57
N VAL A 69 -0.77 15.94 -7.20
CA VAL A 69 -0.14 15.73 -5.88
C VAL A 69 1.00 16.71 -5.67
N SER A 70 1.93 16.81 -6.65
CA SER A 70 3.07 17.73 -6.55
C SER A 70 2.65 19.20 -6.49
N ASN A 71 1.60 19.60 -7.20
CA ASN A 71 1.11 20.98 -7.18
C ASN A 71 0.46 21.34 -5.85
N PHE A 72 -0.23 20.39 -5.21
CA PHE A 72 -0.97 20.65 -3.97
C PHE A 72 -0.08 20.52 -2.72
N TYR A 73 0.71 19.45 -2.63
CA TYR A 73 1.53 19.15 -1.46
C TYR A 73 2.99 19.61 -1.61
N GLY A 74 3.41 20.05 -2.80
CA GLY A 74 4.81 20.41 -3.09
C GLY A 74 5.75 19.20 -3.25
N SER A 75 5.35 18.02 -2.78
CA SER A 75 6.07 16.76 -2.96
C SER A 75 5.10 15.57 -2.96
N ARG A 76 5.61 14.38 -3.30
CA ARG A 76 4.88 13.11 -3.13
C ARG A 76 5.25 12.39 -1.83
N GLY A 77 6.24 12.89 -1.08
CA GLY A 77 6.62 12.31 0.21
C GLY A 77 5.44 12.36 1.18
N GLY A 78 5.29 11.30 1.96
CA GLY A 78 4.19 11.19 2.92
C GLY A 78 2.83 10.90 2.28
N THR A 79 2.79 10.40 1.04
CA THR A 79 1.52 10.01 0.39
C THR A 79 1.48 8.54 0.01
N TYR A 80 0.26 8.05 -0.24
CA TYR A 80 0.02 6.74 -0.81
C TYR A 80 -1.15 6.79 -1.79
N HIS A 81 -1.22 5.85 -2.72
CA HIS A 81 -2.38 5.69 -3.59
C HIS A 81 -2.58 4.25 -4.04
N TRP A 82 -3.84 3.94 -4.29
CA TRP A 82 -4.27 2.71 -4.95
C TRP A 82 -4.19 2.88 -6.47
N ASP A 83 -3.43 2.00 -7.11
CA ASP A 83 -3.41 1.81 -8.54
C ASP A 83 -4.14 0.49 -8.86
N ASP A 84 -5.47 0.55 -8.87
CA ASP A 84 -6.35 -0.62 -9.05
C ASP A 84 -7.45 -0.41 -10.10
N THR A 85 -7.43 0.72 -10.80
CA THR A 85 -8.36 1.07 -11.87
C THR A 85 -7.65 1.08 -13.21
N PHE A 86 -8.14 0.30 -14.18
CA PHE A 86 -7.60 0.24 -15.54
C PHE A 86 -8.26 1.28 -16.46
N ASP A 87 -7.51 1.78 -17.42
CA ASP A 87 -7.99 2.61 -18.53
C ASP A 87 -8.52 1.75 -19.70
N SER A 88 -8.96 2.41 -20.78
CA SER A 88 -9.48 1.71 -21.97
C SER A 88 -8.43 0.87 -22.71
N ASN A 89 -7.14 1.06 -22.44
CA ASN A 89 -6.04 0.32 -23.04
C ASN A 89 -5.64 -0.90 -22.20
N GLY A 90 -6.30 -1.12 -21.06
CA GLY A 90 -5.99 -2.21 -20.14
C GLY A 90 -4.71 -1.98 -19.34
N VAL A 91 -4.29 -0.72 -19.17
CA VAL A 91 -3.21 -0.33 -18.25
C VAL A 91 -3.79 0.46 -17.08
N LEU A 92 -3.15 0.44 -15.93
CA LEU A 92 -3.57 1.21 -14.76
C LEU A 92 -3.63 2.70 -15.09
N GLN A 93 -4.62 3.40 -14.54
CA GLN A 93 -4.76 4.84 -14.75
C GLN A 93 -3.47 5.57 -14.35
N PHE A 94 -3.14 6.61 -15.12
CA PHE A 94 -1.91 7.39 -14.97
C PHE A 94 -0.60 6.60 -15.11
N HIS A 95 -0.65 5.35 -15.59
CA HIS A 95 0.52 4.56 -15.98
C HIS A 95 0.71 4.54 -17.49
N SER A 96 1.96 4.36 -17.93
CA SER A 96 2.30 4.06 -19.33
C SER A 96 2.43 2.56 -19.54
N ASP A 97 2.12 2.08 -20.74
CA ASP A 97 2.36 0.70 -21.23
C ASP A 97 3.81 0.23 -21.11
N LYS A 98 4.77 1.15 -21.09
CA LYS A 98 6.19 0.88 -20.85
C LYS A 98 6.54 0.56 -19.40
N ASN A 99 5.64 0.83 -18.45
CA ASN A 99 5.86 0.51 -17.04
C ASN A 99 5.48 -0.97 -16.83
N PRO A 100 6.41 -1.84 -16.39
CA PRO A 100 6.11 -3.25 -16.13
C PRO A 100 4.99 -3.43 -15.09
N ASP A 101 4.83 -2.47 -14.18
CA ASP A 101 3.84 -2.50 -13.10
C ASP A 101 2.45 -2.06 -13.58
N SER A 102 2.32 -1.55 -14.81
CA SER A 102 1.08 -0.97 -15.35
C SER A 102 -0.07 -1.96 -15.52
N LYS A 103 0.17 -3.26 -15.35
CA LYS A 103 -0.84 -4.32 -15.53
C LYS A 103 -1.20 -5.06 -14.25
N THR A 104 -0.53 -4.75 -13.14
CA THR A 104 -0.70 -5.46 -11.88
C THR A 104 -1.21 -4.48 -10.83
N PRO A 105 -2.44 -4.66 -10.33
CA PRO A 105 -3.00 -3.80 -9.29
C PRO A 105 -2.07 -3.73 -8.08
N HIS A 106 -1.89 -2.52 -7.54
CA HIS A 106 -0.99 -2.32 -6.41
C HIS A 106 -1.34 -1.11 -5.56
N LEU A 107 -0.85 -1.14 -4.32
CA LEU A 107 -0.74 0.02 -3.45
C LEU A 107 0.68 0.58 -3.59
N GLN A 108 0.80 1.87 -3.86
CA GLN A 108 2.09 2.56 -3.94
C GLN A 108 2.22 3.56 -2.80
N ILE A 109 3.27 3.40 -2.00
CA ILE A 109 3.58 4.24 -0.84
C ILE A 109 4.82 5.07 -1.17
N HIS A 110 4.75 6.37 -0.91
CA HIS A 110 5.85 7.31 -1.06
C HIS A 110 6.36 7.77 0.30
N PRO A 111 7.35 7.08 0.88
CA PRO A 111 7.98 7.54 2.11
C PRO A 111 8.47 8.98 2.00
N GLU A 112 8.40 9.73 3.10
CA GLU A 112 8.93 11.10 3.18
C GLU A 112 10.42 11.15 2.76
N ARG A 113 11.14 10.07 3.06
CA ARG A 113 12.50 9.82 2.60
C ARG A 113 12.67 8.36 2.26
N GLY A 114 13.37 8.07 1.17
CA GLY A 114 13.69 6.71 0.74
C GLY A 114 13.10 6.38 -0.62
N LYS A 115 12.97 5.09 -0.88
CA LYS A 115 12.47 4.55 -2.15
C LYS A 115 10.99 4.22 -2.02
N VAL A 116 10.28 4.32 -3.14
CA VAL A 116 8.88 3.94 -3.26
C VAL A 116 8.69 2.46 -2.94
N ILE A 117 7.66 2.15 -2.16
CA ILE A 117 7.27 0.80 -1.78
C ILE A 117 6.00 0.41 -2.55
N ARG A 118 5.96 -0.82 -3.06
CA ARG A 118 4.80 -1.36 -3.81
C ARG A 118 4.28 -2.63 -3.15
N ILE A 119 2.97 -2.71 -3.00
CA ILE A 119 2.29 -3.92 -2.53
C ILE A 119 1.33 -4.35 -3.63
N PHE A 120 1.75 -5.35 -4.42
CA PHE A 120 0.98 -5.89 -5.53
C PHE A 120 -0.09 -6.86 -5.06
N PHE A 121 -1.20 -6.95 -5.78
CA PHE A 121 -2.27 -7.90 -5.49
C PHE A 121 -3.03 -8.37 -6.74
N GLY A 122 -3.77 -9.48 -6.61
CA GLY A 122 -4.54 -10.08 -7.69
C GLY A 122 -3.72 -10.94 -8.65
N ALA A 123 -2.59 -11.48 -8.18
CA ALA A 123 -1.77 -12.46 -8.90
C ALA A 123 -2.44 -13.84 -9.00
#